data_AF-A0A3M7BLQ4-F1
#
_entry.id   AF-A0A3M7BLQ4-F1
#
_cell.length_a   1.000
_cell.length_b   1.000
_cell.length_c   1.000
_cell.angle_alpha   90.00
_cell.angle_beta   90.00
_cell.angle_gamma   90.00
#
_symmetry.space_group_name_H-M   'P 1'
#
loop_
_entity.id
_entity.type
_entity.pdbx_description
1 polymer ?
#
loop_
_entity_poly.entity_id
_entity_poly.type
_entity_poly.pdbx_seq_one_letter_code
_entity_poly.pdbx_strand_id
1 'polypeptide(L)'
;MKHCWSFLFSFGFAAQAFATAPPYHRETKRLSASRVASRTLGDWLPNNKTAIQHWVNAKASEAKRHHNGTLEPVIQDFKQAVESDPTLLRYANQMFVEVPNKYKAPYNETPVGNPELRNFSDFLILLDQIIHEGPGWFDKRDPPRANDLIGFPITAALDWPLGTIAGHEFFLSPVVNHHIGRVLDFWAVYLGTPPSTSVLAGWLSPEGKDQIATAANLGKTNYTFEQLFRCPNTSAPYLGYKTWDQYFVRKFNPGIRPIAAPDSRTQDAEYHVDPTLVIDNACESAPLQVRHNVSLFDSFFLKEQPYSLTNMLNFHPLANTFVGGTVYQAYLSTLSYHRWHAPVSGRIVHIENVPGTYYSGNLFVGLAETSYTGQPPDDSAPNYSQPYISAVATRGIVFIQARNPAIGLMAIVFVGMGEVSSCEFTVHVGQEVTKGDQLGMFHFGGSTHVMVFQPGVELDFVKPVPHGDVASGSFLSETNFAVRSALAVVRT
;
A
#
# COMPACT_ATOMS: atom_id res chain seq x y z
N MET A 1 36.46 -66.03 -64.06
CA MET A 1 36.76 -67.09 -63.06
C MET A 1 36.50 -66.51 -61.67
N LYS A 2 35.74 -67.24 -60.84
CA LYS A 2 35.70 -67.26 -59.35
C LYS A 2 35.70 -65.93 -58.55
N HIS A 3 34.82 -65.70 -57.57
CA HIS A 3 33.46 -66.22 -57.28
C HIS A 3 32.80 -65.37 -56.16
N CYS A 4 31.46 -65.30 -56.21
CA CYS A 4 30.44 -65.27 -55.12
C CYS A 4 30.74 -64.57 -53.76
N TRP A 5 29.91 -63.66 -53.26
CA TRP A 5 28.47 -63.74 -52.88
C TRP A 5 28.14 -64.53 -51.60
N SER A 6 27.65 -63.81 -50.58
CA SER A 6 26.62 -64.14 -49.55
C SER A 6 26.43 -62.88 -48.68
N PHE A 7 25.36 -62.07 -48.83
CA PHE A 7 24.05 -62.16 -48.13
C PHE A 7 24.17 -62.22 -46.59
N LEU A 8 23.56 -61.33 -45.80
CA LEU A 8 22.12 -60.98 -45.79
C LEU A 8 21.78 -59.47 -45.56
N PHE A 9 20.51 -59.15 -45.85
CA PHE A 9 19.77 -57.88 -45.69
C PHE A 9 19.55 -57.47 -44.19
N SER A 10 19.19 -56.24 -43.81
CA SER A 10 18.09 -55.40 -44.35
C SER A 10 18.22 -53.87 -44.15
N PHE A 11 17.83 -53.15 -45.20
CA PHE A 11 17.07 -51.86 -45.26
C PHE A 11 17.34 -50.71 -44.27
N GLY A 12 17.58 -49.50 -44.82
CA GLY A 12 17.53 -48.26 -44.01
C GLY A 12 17.89 -46.92 -44.67
N PHE A 13 17.69 -46.76 -45.99
CA PHE A 13 17.75 -45.52 -46.80
C PHE A 13 18.82 -44.41 -46.58
N ALA A 14 19.31 -43.92 -47.71
CA ALA A 14 20.44 -43.02 -47.84
C ALA A 14 20.16 -41.53 -47.61
N ALA A 15 21.18 -40.87 -47.06
CA ALA A 15 21.85 -39.68 -47.60
C ALA A 15 21.32 -38.24 -47.39
N GLN A 16 22.32 -37.44 -46.97
CA GLN A 16 22.65 -36.07 -47.36
C GLN A 16 21.91 -34.90 -46.73
N ALA A 17 22.69 -34.18 -45.91
CA ALA A 17 22.40 -32.86 -45.40
C ALA A 17 22.54 -31.78 -46.48
N PHE A 18 21.76 -30.71 -46.34
CA PHE A 18 22.23 -29.35 -46.60
C PHE A 18 21.73 -28.41 -45.51
N ALA A 19 22.52 -27.39 -45.21
CA ALA A 19 22.36 -26.57 -44.01
C ALA A 19 21.23 -25.53 -44.11
N THR A 20 20.48 -25.37 -43.02
CA THR A 20 19.85 -24.10 -42.62
C THR A 20 19.97 -23.96 -41.09
N ALA A 21 20.13 -22.73 -40.60
CA ALA A 21 20.31 -22.46 -39.17
C ALA A 21 19.02 -22.79 -38.36
N PRO A 22 19.13 -23.25 -37.11
CA PRO A 22 17.95 -23.58 -36.30
C PRO A 22 17.10 -22.32 -36.03
N PRO A 23 15.76 -22.41 -36.15
CA PRO A 23 14.87 -21.29 -35.83
C PRO A 23 14.86 -21.02 -34.32
N TYR A 24 14.69 -19.75 -33.97
CA TYR A 24 14.62 -19.26 -32.59
C TYR A 24 13.28 -19.67 -31.94
N HIS A 25 13.14 -20.93 -31.55
CA HIS A 25 11.97 -21.40 -30.80
C HIS A 25 12.05 -20.97 -29.34
N ARG A 26 11.31 -19.90 -29.04
CA ARG A 26 11.06 -19.40 -27.69
C ARG A 26 10.11 -20.38 -26.97
N GLU A 27 10.66 -21.39 -26.30
CA GLU A 27 9.87 -22.31 -25.46
C GLU A 27 9.13 -21.52 -24.38
N THR A 28 7.81 -21.38 -24.53
CA THR A 28 6.92 -20.93 -23.48
C THR A 28 6.74 -22.06 -22.48
N LYS A 29 7.67 -22.15 -21.51
CA LYS A 29 7.47 -22.94 -20.30
C LYS A 29 6.18 -22.46 -19.62
N ARG A 30 5.09 -23.21 -19.83
CA ARG A 30 3.91 -23.15 -18.97
C ARG A 30 4.37 -23.54 -17.57
N LEU A 31 4.46 -22.55 -16.68
CA LEU A 31 4.66 -22.80 -15.27
C LEU A 31 3.49 -23.65 -14.78
N SER A 32 3.79 -24.83 -14.25
CA SER A 32 2.82 -25.69 -13.58
C SER A 32 2.27 -24.98 -12.35
N ALA A 33 1.03 -25.33 -11.99
CA ALA A 33 0.21 -24.68 -10.96
C ALA A 33 1.04 -24.17 -9.77
N SER A 34 1.05 -22.85 -9.58
CA SER A 34 1.78 -22.19 -8.52
C SER A 34 1.23 -22.60 -7.16
N ARG A 35 2.13 -22.96 -6.23
CA ARG A 35 1.84 -22.75 -4.81
C ARG A 35 1.44 -21.29 -4.65
N VAL A 36 0.33 -21.02 -3.96
CA VAL A 36 -0.08 -19.65 -3.64
C VAL A 36 1.00 -19.03 -2.77
N ALA A 37 1.87 -18.22 -3.38
CA ALA A 37 2.75 -17.33 -2.65
C ALA A 37 1.90 -16.13 -2.23
N SER A 38 1.87 -15.79 -0.95
CA SER A 38 1.22 -14.56 -0.51
C SER A 38 1.94 -13.36 -1.13
N ARG A 39 1.14 -12.43 -1.66
CA ARG A 39 1.59 -11.11 -2.07
C ARG A 39 1.32 -10.15 -0.93
N THR A 40 2.32 -9.39 -0.53
CA THR A 40 2.14 -8.29 0.44
C THR A 40 1.38 -7.14 -0.23
N LEU A 41 0.50 -6.43 0.49
CA LEU A 41 -0.19 -5.29 -0.10
C LEU A 41 0.80 -4.18 -0.47
N GLY A 42 0.56 -3.63 -1.64
CA GLY A 42 1.23 -2.42 -2.11
C GLY A 42 2.73 -2.54 -2.34
N ASP A 43 3.32 -3.74 -2.33
CA ASP A 43 4.76 -3.98 -2.54
C ASP A 43 5.68 -3.29 -1.52
N TRP A 44 5.16 -2.95 -0.33
CA TRP A 44 5.90 -2.25 0.75
C TRP A 44 6.97 -3.09 1.43
N LEU A 45 6.81 -4.41 1.35
CA LEU A 45 7.74 -5.39 1.87
C LEU A 45 8.03 -6.43 0.78
N PRO A 46 9.16 -7.14 0.82
CA PRO A 46 9.44 -8.23 -0.09
C PRO A 46 8.43 -9.36 0.13
N ASN A 47 7.90 -9.92 -0.95
CA ASN A 47 7.13 -11.17 -0.90
C ASN A 47 7.96 -12.35 -0.30
N ASN A 48 9.28 -12.19 -0.18
CA ASN A 48 10.15 -13.09 0.56
C ASN A 48 10.24 -12.69 2.05
N LYS A 49 9.39 -13.28 2.90
CA LYS A 49 9.41 -13.09 4.35
C LYS A 49 10.75 -13.35 5.03
N THR A 50 11.58 -14.26 4.50
CA THR A 50 12.92 -14.51 5.03
C THR A 50 13.84 -13.29 4.82
N ALA A 51 13.63 -12.51 3.74
CA ALA A 51 14.35 -11.25 3.52
C ALA A 51 13.92 -10.17 4.53
N ILE A 52 12.62 -10.05 4.83
CA ILE A 52 12.11 -9.17 5.91
C ILE A 52 12.81 -9.51 7.22
N GLN A 53 12.76 -10.78 7.64
CA GLN A 53 13.35 -11.20 8.91
C GLN A 53 14.87 -10.95 8.97
N HIS A 54 15.59 -11.19 7.88
CA HIS A 54 17.02 -10.87 7.81
C HIS A 54 17.29 -9.36 7.89
N TRP A 55 16.44 -8.52 7.31
CA TRP A 55 16.54 -7.07 7.45
C TRP A 55 16.29 -6.64 8.91
N VAL A 56 15.17 -7.07 9.52
CA VAL A 56 14.81 -6.73 10.91
C VAL A 56 15.92 -7.17 11.87
N ASN A 57 16.38 -8.42 11.77
CA ASN A 57 17.43 -8.94 12.66
C ASN A 57 18.75 -8.19 12.49
N ALA A 58 19.11 -7.81 11.26
CA ALA A 58 20.32 -7.03 11.01
C ALA A 58 20.22 -5.60 11.53
N LYS A 59 19.06 -4.94 11.37
CA LYS A 59 18.82 -3.58 11.87
C LYS A 59 18.71 -3.54 13.40
N ALA A 60 18.03 -4.49 14.03
CA ALA A 60 18.02 -4.61 15.49
C ALA A 60 19.43 -4.86 16.06
N SER A 61 20.27 -5.65 15.35
CA SER A 61 21.68 -5.86 15.73
C SER A 61 22.57 -4.64 15.49
N GLU A 62 22.23 -3.78 14.53
CA GLU A 62 22.87 -2.49 14.30
C GLU A 62 22.50 -1.51 15.41
N ALA A 63 21.20 -1.37 15.70
CA ALA A 63 20.67 -0.47 16.71
C ALA A 63 21.27 -0.76 18.09
N LYS A 64 21.32 -2.04 18.51
CA LYS A 64 21.96 -2.46 19.76
C LYS A 64 23.46 -2.16 19.84
N ARG A 65 24.18 -2.03 18.72
CA ARG A 65 25.60 -1.66 18.70
C ARG A 65 25.83 -0.15 18.70
N HIS A 66 24.90 0.62 18.14
CA HIS A 66 24.98 2.08 18.10
C HIS A 66 24.31 2.75 19.32
N HIS A 67 23.40 2.06 20.01
CA HIS A 67 22.71 2.56 21.18
C HIS A 67 23.69 2.86 22.32
N ASN A 68 23.70 4.13 22.73
CA ASN A 68 24.62 4.69 23.72
C ASN A 68 24.04 4.70 25.15
N GLY A 69 22.88 4.08 25.38
CA GLY A 69 22.14 4.12 26.65
C GLY A 69 21.15 5.28 26.78
N THR A 70 21.00 6.11 25.75
CA THR A 70 19.96 7.15 25.65
C THR A 70 19.06 6.92 24.45
N LEU A 71 17.80 7.35 24.55
CA LEU A 71 16.80 7.35 23.48
C LEU A 71 16.43 8.80 23.18
N GLU A 72 16.04 9.08 21.95
CA GLU A 72 15.47 10.38 21.57
C GLU A 72 14.27 10.72 22.47
N PRO A 73 14.09 11.98 22.94
CA PRO A 73 13.04 12.32 23.91
C PRO A 73 11.63 11.86 23.50
N VAL A 74 11.31 11.82 22.20
CA VAL A 74 10.01 11.33 21.73
C VAL A 74 9.81 9.83 21.96
N ILE A 75 10.88 9.03 21.86
CA ILE A 75 10.89 7.59 22.15
C ILE A 75 10.92 7.36 23.67
N GLN A 76 11.68 8.18 24.41
CA GLN A 76 11.74 8.12 25.87
C GLN A 76 10.38 8.48 26.53
N ASP A 77 9.67 9.47 25.99
CA ASP A 77 8.30 9.82 26.38
C ASP A 77 7.34 8.65 26.13
N PHE A 78 7.42 8.01 24.95
CA PHE A 78 6.58 6.84 24.62
C PHE A 78 6.86 5.66 25.56
N LYS A 79 8.14 5.38 25.81
CA LYS A 79 8.59 4.37 26.78
C LYS A 79 7.99 4.62 28.17
N GLN A 80 8.10 5.85 28.67
CA GLN A 80 7.59 6.22 29.99
C GLN A 80 6.07 6.09 30.07
N ALA A 81 5.33 6.54 29.05
CA ALA A 81 3.87 6.41 29.00
C ALA A 81 3.42 4.94 29.11
N VAL A 82 4.04 4.05 28.33
CA VAL A 82 3.75 2.61 28.34
C VAL A 82 4.16 1.94 29.66
N GLU A 83 5.33 2.26 30.21
CA GLU A 83 5.80 1.67 31.47
C GLU A 83 5.05 2.18 32.72
N SER A 84 4.46 3.37 32.64
CA SER A 84 3.66 3.96 33.74
C SER A 84 2.27 3.33 33.90
N ASP A 85 1.77 2.63 32.87
CA ASP A 85 0.49 1.92 32.88
C ASP A 85 0.73 0.40 32.91
N PRO A 86 0.41 -0.31 34.01
CA PRO A 86 0.61 -1.77 34.12
C PRO A 86 -0.11 -2.59 33.04
N THR A 87 -1.19 -2.08 32.46
CA THR A 87 -1.95 -2.71 31.39
C THR A 87 -1.24 -2.55 30.04
N LEU A 88 -0.79 -1.33 29.72
CA LEU A 88 -0.03 -1.08 28.48
C LEU A 88 1.32 -1.79 28.52
N LEU A 89 2.04 -1.75 29.64
CA LEU A 89 3.29 -2.49 29.82
C LEU A 89 3.10 -4.01 29.66
N ARG A 90 1.99 -4.56 30.16
CA ARG A 90 1.65 -5.96 29.98
C ARG A 90 1.44 -6.28 28.49
N TYR A 91 0.61 -5.52 27.78
CA TYR A 91 0.34 -5.75 26.36
C TYR A 91 1.61 -5.58 25.49
N ALA A 92 2.39 -4.53 25.72
CA ALA A 92 3.63 -4.24 24.99
C ALA A 92 4.65 -5.40 25.08
N ASN A 93 4.68 -6.12 26.20
CA ASN A 93 5.50 -7.33 26.33
C ASN A 93 4.82 -8.58 25.77
N GLN A 94 3.51 -8.76 26.02
CA GLN A 94 2.77 -9.94 25.56
C GLN A 94 2.71 -10.05 24.05
N MET A 95 2.64 -8.94 23.30
CA MET A 95 2.54 -8.99 21.83
C MET A 95 3.74 -9.65 21.12
N PHE A 96 4.93 -9.63 21.72
CA PHE A 96 6.10 -10.38 21.20
C PHE A 96 6.14 -11.85 21.67
N VAL A 97 5.49 -12.16 22.80
CA VAL A 97 5.41 -13.52 23.36
C VAL A 97 4.31 -14.35 22.68
N GLU A 98 3.20 -13.71 22.31
CA GLU A 98 2.04 -14.35 21.67
C GLU A 98 2.32 -14.85 20.25
N VAL A 99 3.36 -14.35 19.57
CA VAL A 99 3.76 -14.82 18.23
C VAL A 99 4.16 -16.31 18.27
N PRO A 100 3.43 -17.24 17.61
CA PRO A 100 3.64 -18.68 17.80
C PRO A 100 4.91 -19.22 17.13
N ASN A 101 5.69 -20.04 17.85
CA ASN A 101 6.95 -20.64 17.36
C ASN A 101 6.83 -21.45 16.06
N LYS A 102 5.63 -21.92 15.69
CA LYS A 102 5.36 -22.61 14.41
C LYS A 102 5.27 -21.65 13.22
N TYR A 103 4.68 -20.46 13.38
CA TYR A 103 4.66 -19.41 12.34
C TYR A 103 5.96 -18.66 12.26
N LYS A 104 6.75 -18.72 13.33
CA LYS A 104 8.16 -18.42 13.24
C LYS A 104 8.93 -19.47 12.42
N ALA A 105 8.42 -20.59 11.90
CA ALA A 105 9.22 -21.47 11.02
C ALA A 105 8.92 -21.23 9.52
N PRO A 106 9.91 -21.10 8.60
CA PRO A 106 11.39 -21.16 8.72
C PRO A 106 12.08 -19.86 9.20
N TYR A 107 11.37 -18.96 9.86
CA TYR A 107 11.79 -17.62 10.28
C TYR A 107 12.43 -17.51 11.70
N ASN A 108 12.65 -18.63 12.40
CA ASN A 108 12.99 -18.68 13.84
C ASN A 108 14.49 -18.86 14.10
N GLU A 109 15.24 -19.12 13.04
CA GLU A 109 16.68 -19.23 13.04
C GLU A 109 17.19 -18.29 11.93
N THR A 110 18.06 -17.34 12.27
CA THR A 110 19.08 -17.00 11.29
C THR A 110 20.00 -18.22 11.15
N PRO A 111 20.68 -18.44 10.01
CA PRO A 111 21.72 -19.48 9.86
C PRO A 111 22.93 -19.34 10.81
N VAL A 112 22.84 -18.45 11.82
CA VAL A 112 23.88 -18.03 12.76
C VAL A 112 23.36 -17.80 14.20
N GLY A 113 22.08 -18.10 14.50
CA GLY A 113 21.58 -18.25 15.88
C GLY A 113 21.32 -16.98 16.72
N ASN A 114 21.05 -15.82 16.12
CA ASN A 114 20.78 -14.56 16.86
C ASN A 114 19.27 -14.26 17.04
N PRO A 115 18.87 -13.55 18.11
CA PRO A 115 17.46 -13.31 18.44
C PRO A 115 16.75 -12.28 17.53
N GLU A 116 15.50 -12.61 17.22
CA GLU A 116 14.42 -11.73 16.74
C GLU A 116 14.09 -10.61 17.76
N LEU A 117 13.29 -9.61 17.39
CA LEU A 117 12.69 -8.68 18.36
C LEU A 117 11.80 -9.48 19.33
N ARG A 118 12.22 -9.63 20.59
CA ARG A 118 11.52 -10.45 21.60
C ARG A 118 10.76 -9.67 22.66
N ASN A 119 10.91 -8.35 22.71
CA ASN A 119 10.38 -7.51 23.78
C ASN A 119 10.29 -6.05 23.32
N PHE A 120 9.50 -5.27 24.05
CA PHE A 120 9.25 -3.86 23.74
C PHE A 120 10.51 -2.99 23.83
N SER A 121 11.44 -3.26 24.75
CA SER A 121 12.68 -2.47 24.88
C SER A 121 13.59 -2.59 23.66
N ASP A 122 13.71 -3.80 23.09
CA ASP A 122 14.46 -4.03 21.86
C ASP A 122 13.80 -3.35 20.65
N PHE A 123 12.46 -3.33 20.61
CA PHE A 123 11.72 -2.59 19.59
C PHE A 123 11.93 -1.07 19.71
N LEU A 124 11.92 -0.49 20.92
CA LEU A 124 12.19 0.93 21.12
C LEU A 124 13.60 1.33 20.67
N ILE A 125 14.61 0.49 20.93
CA ILE A 125 15.99 0.72 20.46
C ILE A 125 16.07 0.68 18.92
N LEU A 126 15.34 -0.22 18.27
CA LEU A 126 15.25 -0.25 16.81
C LEU A 126 14.50 0.99 16.26
N LEU A 127 13.38 1.36 16.87
CA LEU A 127 12.56 2.50 16.47
C LEU A 127 13.35 3.81 16.55
N ASP A 128 14.15 3.97 17.61
CA ASP A 128 15.09 5.08 17.80
C ASP A 128 16.12 5.21 16.67
N GLN A 129 16.64 4.09 16.14
CA GLN A 129 17.47 4.12 14.92
C GLN A 129 16.66 4.48 13.67
N ILE A 130 15.47 3.88 13.49
CA ILE A 130 14.65 4.06 12.27
C ILE A 130 14.31 5.53 12.03
N ILE A 131 13.91 6.28 13.07
CA ILE A 131 13.48 7.69 12.93
C ILE A 131 14.61 8.66 12.52
N HIS A 132 15.85 8.18 12.47
CA HIS A 132 17.04 8.92 12.01
C HIS A 132 17.55 8.48 10.62
N GLU A 133 16.82 7.60 9.93
CA GLU A 133 17.15 7.09 8.60
C GLU A 133 16.01 7.30 7.59
N GLY A 134 16.33 7.38 6.31
CA GLY A 134 15.33 7.28 5.25
C GLY A 134 14.87 5.82 5.05
N PRO A 135 13.67 5.56 4.53
CA PRO A 135 13.25 4.21 4.16
C PRO A 135 14.09 3.72 2.98
N GLY A 136 14.84 2.64 3.19
CA GLY A 136 15.81 2.12 2.23
C GLY A 136 15.24 1.07 1.28
N TRP A 137 15.63 1.15 0.00
CA TRP A 137 15.60 -0.05 -0.84
C TRP A 137 16.58 -1.07 -0.25
N PHE A 138 16.13 -2.29 0.08
CA PHE A 138 17.01 -3.25 0.74
C PHE A 138 17.83 -4.02 -0.28
N ASP A 139 19.15 -3.91 -0.14
CA ASP A 139 20.12 -4.68 -0.90
C ASP A 139 21.05 -5.41 0.07
N LYS A 140 20.86 -6.73 0.18
CA LYS A 140 21.81 -7.67 0.82
C LYS A 140 21.87 -8.99 0.06
N ARG A 141 22.15 -8.90 -1.25
CA ARG A 141 22.67 -10.03 -2.02
C ARG A 141 23.90 -9.56 -2.77
N ASP A 142 24.92 -10.41 -2.85
CA ASP A 142 26.09 -10.19 -3.70
C ASP A 142 26.04 -11.22 -4.85
N PRO A 143 26.00 -10.80 -6.13
CA PRO A 143 25.86 -9.42 -6.59
C PRO A 143 24.46 -8.84 -6.29
N PRO A 144 24.36 -7.51 -6.09
CA PRO A 144 23.11 -6.80 -5.91
C PRO A 144 22.03 -7.17 -6.94
N ARG A 145 20.82 -7.44 -6.44
CA ARG A 145 19.61 -7.54 -7.26
C ARG A 145 18.47 -6.91 -6.48
N ALA A 146 17.86 -5.88 -7.05
CA ALA A 146 16.82 -5.06 -6.43
C ALA A 146 15.46 -5.79 -6.31
N ASN A 147 15.42 -6.90 -5.59
CA ASN A 147 14.26 -7.79 -5.49
C ASN A 147 13.48 -7.65 -4.16
N ASP A 148 13.97 -6.88 -3.20
CA ASP A 148 13.45 -6.82 -1.84
C ASP A 148 13.36 -5.34 -1.38
N LEU A 149 12.21 -4.66 -1.55
CA LEU A 149 11.98 -3.32 -1.01
C LEU A 149 11.51 -3.40 0.45
N ILE A 150 12.19 -2.74 1.40
CA ILE A 150 11.67 -2.50 2.76
C ILE A 150 11.22 -1.04 2.84
N GLY A 151 10.06 -0.78 2.24
CA GLY A 151 9.47 0.55 2.21
C GLY A 151 8.88 0.97 3.56
N PHE A 152 8.49 0.03 4.43
CA PHE A 152 7.94 0.28 5.77
C PHE A 152 8.78 -0.40 6.87
N PRO A 153 9.85 0.24 7.37
CA PRO A 153 10.74 -0.36 8.36
C PRO A 153 10.10 -0.57 9.75
N ILE A 154 9.11 0.24 10.16
CA ILE A 154 8.41 0.05 11.45
C ILE A 154 7.36 -1.04 11.30
N THR A 155 6.56 -1.04 10.22
CA THR A 155 5.64 -2.16 9.95
C THR A 155 6.39 -3.49 9.82
N ALA A 156 7.57 -3.52 9.17
CA ALA A 156 8.41 -4.72 9.10
C ALA A 156 8.83 -5.26 10.48
N ALA A 157 9.02 -4.38 11.47
CA ALA A 157 9.36 -4.75 12.85
C ALA A 157 8.14 -5.20 13.68
N LEU A 158 6.93 -4.79 13.28
CA LEU A 158 5.67 -4.99 14.01
C LEU A 158 4.72 -6.03 13.38
N ASP A 159 4.91 -6.41 12.12
CA ASP A 159 4.10 -7.34 11.31
C ASP A 159 3.46 -8.47 12.14
N TRP A 160 4.27 -9.32 12.78
CA TRP A 160 3.77 -10.40 13.62
C TRP A 160 3.15 -9.94 14.96
N PRO A 161 3.79 -9.07 15.78
CA PRO A 161 3.17 -8.48 16.97
C PRO A 161 1.76 -7.91 16.74
N LEU A 162 1.51 -7.27 15.59
CA LEU A 162 0.23 -6.63 15.27
C LEU A 162 -0.95 -7.59 15.19
N GLY A 163 -0.70 -8.82 14.70
CA GLY A 163 -1.74 -9.84 14.60
C GLY A 163 -2.11 -10.53 15.92
N THR A 164 -1.43 -10.20 17.02
CA THR A 164 -1.67 -10.81 18.35
C THR A 164 -2.80 -10.14 19.11
N ILE A 165 -3.34 -10.79 20.16
CA ILE A 165 -4.40 -10.20 20.98
C ILE A 165 -3.85 -8.99 21.74
N ALA A 166 -2.68 -9.16 22.37
CA ALA A 166 -2.00 -8.07 23.05
C ALA A 166 -1.61 -6.92 22.11
N GLY A 167 -1.23 -7.22 20.87
CA GLY A 167 -0.93 -6.21 19.84
C GLY A 167 -2.16 -5.38 19.49
N HIS A 168 -3.28 -6.04 19.17
CA HIS A 168 -4.55 -5.38 18.88
C HIS A 168 -4.99 -4.43 20.00
N GLU A 169 -4.98 -4.90 21.25
CA GLU A 169 -5.32 -4.09 22.43
C GLU A 169 -4.35 -2.92 22.65
N PHE A 170 -3.04 -3.15 22.44
CA PHE A 170 -2.01 -2.12 22.60
C PHE A 170 -2.18 -0.98 21.57
N PHE A 171 -2.34 -1.32 20.29
CA PHE A 171 -2.43 -0.33 19.22
C PHE A 171 -3.83 0.28 19.04
N LEU A 172 -4.84 -0.18 19.79
CA LEU A 172 -6.10 0.55 19.97
C LEU A 172 -6.02 1.66 21.04
N SER A 173 -5.01 1.65 21.92
CA SER A 173 -4.91 2.62 23.01
C SER A 173 -4.72 4.06 22.48
N PRO A 174 -5.54 5.04 22.91
CA PRO A 174 -5.34 6.44 22.57
C PRO A 174 -4.00 7.00 23.05
N VAL A 175 -3.49 6.50 24.19
CA VAL A 175 -2.18 6.88 24.74
C VAL A 175 -1.07 6.41 23.79
N VAL A 176 -1.12 5.15 23.36
CA VAL A 176 -0.13 4.58 22.42
C VAL A 176 -0.15 5.34 21.10
N ASN A 177 -1.32 5.58 20.51
CA ASN A 177 -1.43 6.30 19.25
C ASN A 177 -1.02 7.77 19.35
N HIS A 178 -1.28 8.46 20.47
CA HIS A 178 -0.76 9.82 20.69
C HIS A 178 0.78 9.85 20.63
N HIS A 179 1.45 8.92 21.32
CA HIS A 179 2.91 8.87 21.33
C HIS A 179 3.49 8.39 19.99
N ILE A 180 2.88 7.38 19.34
CA ILE A 180 3.29 6.96 17.98
C ILE A 180 3.16 8.10 16.98
N GLY A 181 2.06 8.88 17.03
CA GLY A 181 1.90 10.07 16.20
C GLY A 181 3.07 11.05 16.35
N ARG A 182 3.47 11.36 17.59
CA ARG A 182 4.64 12.22 17.85
C ARG A 182 5.95 11.64 17.30
N VAL A 183 6.15 10.31 17.39
CA VAL A 183 7.34 9.62 16.83
C VAL A 183 7.37 9.73 15.30
N LEU A 184 6.22 9.56 14.64
CA LEU A 184 6.09 9.68 13.20
C LEU A 184 6.20 11.14 12.72
N ASP A 185 5.70 12.11 13.48
CA ASP A 185 5.89 13.56 13.21
C ASP A 185 7.38 13.93 13.26
N PHE A 186 8.12 13.44 14.26
CA PHE A 186 9.57 13.63 14.36
C PHE A 186 10.30 13.06 13.13
N TRP A 187 9.93 11.83 12.72
CA TRP A 187 10.53 11.21 11.55
C TRP A 187 10.16 11.92 10.24
N ALA A 188 8.92 12.39 10.10
CA ALA A 188 8.47 13.18 8.96
C ALA A 188 9.29 14.48 8.81
N VAL A 189 9.64 15.15 9.92
CA VAL A 189 10.58 16.28 9.90
C VAL A 189 11.94 15.84 9.35
N TYR A 190 12.51 14.73 9.81
CA TYR A 190 13.77 14.19 9.27
C TYR A 190 13.68 13.90 7.76
N LEU A 191 12.60 13.27 7.28
CA LEU A 191 12.37 12.96 5.86
C LEU A 191 12.19 14.22 4.99
N GLY A 192 11.88 15.36 5.61
CA GLY A 192 11.91 16.70 5.05
C GLY A 192 13.29 17.38 5.05
N THR A 193 14.38 16.71 5.44
CA THR A 193 15.74 17.27 5.46
C THR A 193 16.68 16.66 4.41
N PRO A 194 17.78 17.34 4.01
CA PRO A 194 18.74 16.79 3.05
C PRO A 194 19.41 15.45 3.42
N PRO A 195 19.78 15.14 4.68
CA PRO A 195 20.29 13.81 5.06
C PRO A 195 19.45 12.62 4.61
N SER A 196 18.11 12.77 4.54
CA SER A 196 17.20 11.73 4.07
C SER A 196 17.42 11.31 2.61
N THR A 197 18.09 12.13 1.77
CA THR A 197 18.37 11.76 0.38
C THR A 197 19.37 10.61 0.25
N SER A 198 20.08 10.25 1.31
CA SER A 198 21.06 9.15 1.36
C SER A 198 20.51 7.83 0.78
N VAL A 199 19.24 7.50 1.06
CA VAL A 199 18.60 6.27 0.57
C VAL A 199 18.10 6.34 -0.88
N LEU A 200 18.05 7.54 -1.49
CA LEU A 200 17.59 7.70 -2.88
C LEU A 200 18.51 7.02 -3.90
N ALA A 201 19.72 6.60 -3.51
CA ALA A 201 20.60 5.78 -4.35
C ALA A 201 19.94 4.46 -4.77
N GLY A 202 19.16 3.82 -3.89
CA GLY A 202 18.41 2.60 -4.20
C GLY A 202 17.14 2.90 -4.99
N TRP A 203 16.32 3.85 -4.51
CA TRP A 203 15.07 4.25 -5.17
C TRP A 203 15.26 4.76 -6.61
N LEU A 204 16.41 5.37 -6.90
CA LEU A 204 16.76 5.90 -8.22
C LEU A 204 17.86 5.08 -8.91
N SER A 205 18.08 3.82 -8.50
CA SER A 205 18.85 2.85 -9.28
C SER A 205 18.14 2.55 -10.62
N PRO A 206 18.81 1.92 -11.60
CA PRO A 206 18.15 1.46 -12.83
C PRO A 206 16.91 0.61 -12.55
N GLU A 207 16.99 -0.32 -11.59
CA GLU A 207 15.92 -1.24 -11.22
C GLU A 207 14.82 -0.54 -10.40
N GLY A 208 15.18 0.33 -9.45
CA GLY A 208 14.20 1.12 -8.69
C GLY A 208 13.36 1.99 -9.62
N LYS A 209 14.01 2.69 -10.55
CA LYS A 209 13.34 3.45 -11.62
C LYS A 209 12.47 2.57 -12.51
N ASP A 210 12.94 1.40 -12.91
CA ASP A 210 12.20 0.47 -13.77
C ASP A 210 10.92 -0.06 -13.09
N GLN A 211 10.99 -0.39 -11.80
CA GLN A 211 9.82 -0.84 -11.04
C GLN A 211 8.77 0.27 -10.87
N ILE A 212 9.21 1.48 -10.52
CA ILE A 212 8.32 2.64 -10.38
C ILE A 212 7.73 3.05 -11.73
N ALA A 213 8.54 3.02 -12.79
CA ALA A 213 8.09 3.28 -14.15
C ALA A 213 7.09 2.21 -14.62
N THR A 214 7.35 0.94 -14.34
CA THR A 214 6.43 -0.18 -14.66
C THR A 214 5.08 0.00 -13.96
N ALA A 215 5.09 0.30 -12.66
CA ALA A 215 3.88 0.57 -11.90
C ALA A 215 3.09 1.76 -12.46
N ALA A 216 3.76 2.85 -12.86
CA ALA A 216 3.12 4.02 -13.46
C ALA A 216 2.83 3.90 -14.97
N ASN A 217 3.35 2.88 -15.66
CA ASN A 217 3.03 2.59 -17.06
C ASN A 217 1.74 1.76 -17.20
N LEU A 218 1.30 1.08 -16.14
CA LEU A 218 0.04 0.29 -16.07
C LEU A 218 -0.12 -0.74 -17.22
N GLY A 219 0.98 -1.22 -17.79
CA GLY A 219 0.99 -2.08 -18.98
C GLY A 219 0.48 -1.40 -20.27
N LYS A 220 0.22 -0.08 -20.25
CA LYS A 220 -0.30 0.70 -21.40
C LYS A 220 0.79 1.44 -22.17
N THR A 221 1.84 1.86 -21.48
CA THR A 221 2.97 2.64 -22.05
C THR A 221 4.32 2.02 -21.65
N ASN A 222 5.42 2.57 -22.17
CA ASN A 222 6.79 2.13 -21.88
C ASN A 222 7.71 3.32 -21.53
N TYR A 223 7.15 4.36 -20.92
CA TYR A 223 7.89 5.57 -20.57
C TYR A 223 8.91 5.30 -19.46
N THR A 224 10.07 5.97 -19.50
CA THR A 224 11.05 5.95 -18.41
C THR A 224 10.57 6.74 -17.21
N PHE A 225 11.22 6.58 -16.05
CA PHE A 225 10.94 7.36 -14.84
C PHE A 225 10.97 8.87 -15.11
N GLU A 226 11.97 9.38 -15.83
CA GLU A 226 12.12 10.81 -16.15
C GLU A 226 11.08 11.33 -17.15
N GLN A 227 10.54 10.45 -18.00
CA GLN A 227 9.43 10.77 -18.90
C GLN A 227 8.10 10.83 -18.13
N LEU A 228 7.89 9.92 -17.17
CA LEU A 228 6.69 9.87 -16.32
C LEU A 228 6.67 11.00 -15.28
N PHE A 229 7.77 11.23 -14.57
CA PHE A 229 7.81 12.06 -13.36
C PHE A 229 8.65 13.33 -13.54
N ARG A 230 8.16 14.42 -12.93
CA ARG A 230 8.80 15.73 -12.91
C ARG A 230 10.02 15.72 -11.99
N CYS A 231 11.18 15.53 -12.59
CA CYS A 231 12.48 15.58 -11.94
C CYS A 231 12.95 17.05 -11.77
N PRO A 232 13.38 17.50 -10.58
CA PRO A 232 13.87 18.87 -10.39
C PRO A 232 15.09 19.25 -11.25
N ASN A 233 16.05 18.33 -11.44
CA ASN A 233 17.19 18.49 -12.35
C ASN A 233 17.76 17.11 -12.74
N THR A 234 17.49 16.64 -13.94
CA THR A 234 17.90 15.31 -14.43
C THR A 234 19.42 15.11 -14.53
N SER A 235 20.23 16.18 -14.53
CA SER A 235 21.69 16.11 -14.54
C SER A 235 22.32 16.18 -13.13
N ALA A 236 21.52 16.43 -12.09
CA ALA A 236 22.00 16.47 -10.71
C ALA A 236 21.93 15.08 -10.04
N PRO A 237 22.72 14.84 -8.98
CA PRO A 237 22.53 13.69 -8.10
C PRO A 237 21.07 13.55 -7.66
N TYR A 238 20.59 12.31 -7.59
CA TYR A 238 19.20 11.98 -7.25
C TYR A 238 18.15 12.75 -8.06
N LEU A 239 18.44 13.03 -9.35
CA LEU A 239 17.55 13.78 -10.26
C LEU A 239 17.15 15.17 -9.72
N GLY A 240 17.95 15.73 -8.81
CA GLY A 240 17.76 17.04 -8.22
C GLY A 240 16.81 17.09 -7.01
N TYR A 241 16.24 15.96 -6.58
CA TYR A 241 15.46 15.89 -5.33
C TYR A 241 16.34 16.28 -4.13
N LYS A 242 15.77 17.05 -3.19
CA LYS A 242 16.47 17.65 -2.04
C LYS A 242 16.18 17.00 -0.71
N THR A 243 15.13 16.21 -0.65
CA THR A 243 14.69 15.44 0.52
C THR A 243 14.08 14.13 0.01
N TRP A 244 13.97 13.14 0.89
CA TRP A 244 13.29 11.90 0.56
C TRP A 244 11.80 12.14 0.29
N ASP A 245 11.14 12.95 1.12
CA ASP A 245 9.73 13.28 0.97
C ASP A 245 9.43 13.94 -0.39
N GLN A 246 10.28 14.86 -0.87
CA GLN A 246 10.10 15.52 -2.18
C GLN A 246 10.11 14.50 -3.35
N TYR A 247 10.89 13.43 -3.24
CA TYR A 247 10.90 12.33 -4.19
C TYR A 247 9.65 11.44 -4.03
N PHE A 248 9.17 11.25 -2.80
CA PHE A 248 7.98 10.45 -2.53
C PHE A 248 6.73 11.10 -3.10
N VAL A 249 6.48 12.36 -2.75
CA VAL A 249 5.37 13.17 -3.28
C VAL A 249 5.67 13.74 -4.67
N ARG A 250 6.48 13.04 -5.49
CA ARG A 250 6.80 13.42 -6.88
C ARG A 250 5.54 13.70 -7.71
N LYS A 251 5.66 14.63 -8.66
CA LYS A 251 4.57 14.96 -9.61
C LYS A 251 4.76 14.21 -10.92
N PHE A 252 3.68 13.80 -11.56
CA PHE A 252 3.74 13.40 -12.97
C PHE A 252 4.12 14.60 -13.86
N ASN A 253 4.74 14.34 -15.00
CA ASN A 253 4.90 15.32 -16.07
C ASN A 253 3.53 15.62 -16.74
N PRO A 254 3.36 16.80 -17.38
CA PRO A 254 2.14 17.13 -18.11
C PRO A 254 1.79 16.07 -19.16
N GLY A 255 0.51 15.72 -19.28
CA GLY A 255 0.01 14.74 -20.26
C GLY A 255 0.07 13.27 -19.86
N ILE A 256 0.80 12.90 -18.79
CA ILE A 256 0.93 11.48 -18.35
C ILE A 256 -0.35 10.94 -17.70
N ARG A 257 -1.19 11.83 -17.13
CA ARG A 257 -2.50 11.53 -16.53
C ARG A 257 -3.54 12.57 -16.99
N PRO A 258 -4.07 12.44 -18.23
CA PRO A 258 -5.19 13.25 -18.67
C PRO A 258 -6.47 12.85 -17.90
N ILE A 259 -7.37 13.82 -17.74
CA ILE A 259 -8.75 13.58 -17.26
C ILE A 259 -9.47 12.77 -18.34
N ALA A 260 -10.13 11.66 -17.97
CA ALA A 260 -10.77 10.78 -18.94
C ALA A 260 -11.90 11.49 -19.71
N ALA A 261 -12.85 12.09 -18.98
CA ALA A 261 -14.00 12.79 -19.54
C ALA A 261 -14.06 14.24 -19.04
N PRO A 262 -13.33 15.19 -19.64
CA PRO A 262 -13.28 16.57 -19.15
C PRO A 262 -14.63 17.29 -19.25
N ASP A 263 -15.07 17.90 -18.14
CA ASP A 263 -16.37 18.60 -18.00
C ASP A 263 -16.57 19.79 -18.96
N SER A 264 -15.52 20.22 -19.69
CA SER A 264 -15.60 21.28 -20.71
C SER A 264 -16.16 20.81 -22.06
N ARG A 265 -16.50 19.52 -22.21
CA ARG A 265 -17.05 18.94 -23.44
C ARG A 265 -18.58 18.87 -23.37
N THR A 266 -19.26 18.93 -24.52
CA THR A 266 -20.72 18.77 -24.61
C THR A 266 -21.19 17.33 -24.46
N GLN A 267 -20.32 16.36 -24.76
CA GLN A 267 -20.54 14.93 -24.60
C GLN A 267 -19.17 14.26 -24.48
N ASP A 268 -19.08 13.18 -23.71
CA ASP A 268 -17.88 12.35 -23.69
C ASP A 268 -17.75 11.46 -24.95
N ALA A 269 -16.51 11.22 -25.38
CA ALA A 269 -16.22 10.52 -26.61
C ALA A 269 -16.12 8.98 -26.46
N GLU A 270 -15.89 8.47 -25.25
CA GLU A 270 -15.74 7.04 -24.96
C GLU A 270 -17.04 6.47 -24.37
N TYR A 271 -17.68 7.20 -23.46
CA TYR A 271 -18.88 6.77 -22.74
C TYR A 271 -20.18 7.33 -23.33
N HIS A 272 -20.11 8.29 -24.25
CA HIS A 272 -21.26 8.90 -24.95
C HIS A 272 -22.32 9.54 -24.03
N VAL A 273 -21.95 9.92 -22.81
CA VAL A 273 -22.79 10.62 -21.83
C VAL A 273 -22.37 12.09 -21.66
N ASP A 274 -23.10 12.86 -20.85
CA ASP A 274 -22.59 14.11 -20.27
C ASP A 274 -21.30 13.79 -19.48
N PRO A 275 -20.14 14.43 -19.78
CA PRO A 275 -18.89 14.13 -19.10
C PRO A 275 -18.95 14.36 -17.59
N THR A 276 -19.85 15.21 -17.10
CA THR A 276 -20.04 15.46 -15.66
C THR A 276 -20.70 14.30 -14.90
N LEU A 277 -21.24 13.29 -15.61
CA LEU A 277 -21.71 12.01 -15.05
C LEU A 277 -20.58 10.98 -14.90
N VAL A 278 -19.40 11.25 -15.47
CA VAL A 278 -18.23 10.37 -15.34
C VAL A 278 -17.43 10.77 -14.11
N ILE A 279 -17.35 9.85 -13.16
CA ILE A 279 -16.58 9.97 -11.93
C ILE A 279 -15.17 9.44 -12.22
N ASP A 280 -14.17 10.29 -12.02
CA ASP A 280 -12.76 9.91 -12.13
C ASP A 280 -12.27 9.17 -10.87
N ASN A 281 -11.27 8.30 -11.04
CA ASN A 281 -10.55 7.67 -9.94
C ASN A 281 -9.65 8.70 -9.23
N ALA A 282 -9.81 8.85 -7.91
CA ALA A 282 -9.18 9.91 -7.13
C ALA A 282 -7.68 9.68 -6.84
N CYS A 283 -7.22 8.43 -6.91
CA CYS A 283 -5.84 8.02 -6.59
C CYS A 283 -5.24 7.10 -7.68
N GLU A 284 -3.93 6.87 -7.65
CA GLU A 284 -3.28 5.84 -8.47
C GLU A 284 -3.31 4.50 -7.71
N SER A 285 -4.42 3.77 -7.83
CA SER A 285 -4.82 2.75 -6.85
C SER A 285 -5.49 1.53 -7.48
N ALA A 286 -5.26 0.35 -6.92
CA ALA A 286 -5.91 -0.90 -7.32
C ALA A 286 -7.24 -1.09 -6.56
N PRO A 287 -8.34 -1.47 -7.24
CA PRO A 287 -9.65 -1.65 -6.62
C PRO A 287 -9.61 -2.75 -5.55
N LEU A 288 -10.23 -2.48 -4.39
CA LEU A 288 -10.34 -3.44 -3.30
C LEU A 288 -11.75 -4.03 -3.19
N GLN A 289 -12.76 -3.17 -3.03
CA GLN A 289 -14.15 -3.61 -3.05
C GLN A 289 -15.18 -2.53 -3.34
N VAL A 290 -16.39 -2.96 -3.68
CA VAL A 290 -17.62 -2.16 -3.60
C VAL A 290 -18.58 -2.80 -2.60
N ARG A 291 -19.26 -1.94 -1.82
CA ARG A 291 -20.39 -2.29 -0.94
C ARG A 291 -21.56 -1.36 -1.22
N HIS A 292 -22.76 -1.92 -1.35
CA HIS A 292 -24.01 -1.18 -1.52
C HIS A 292 -24.87 -1.30 -0.25
N ASN A 293 -25.86 -0.43 -0.12
CA ASN A 293 -26.79 -0.39 1.01
C ASN A 293 -26.07 -0.27 2.36
N VAL A 294 -25.08 0.61 2.45
CA VAL A 294 -24.24 0.76 3.66
C VAL A 294 -25.00 1.36 4.84
N SER A 295 -24.71 0.83 6.03
CA SER A 295 -25.37 1.19 7.30
C SER A 295 -24.73 2.40 7.98
N LEU A 296 -25.52 3.14 8.77
CA LEU A 296 -24.99 4.22 9.62
C LEU A 296 -24.03 3.66 10.67
N PHE A 297 -24.45 2.57 11.33
CA PHE A 297 -23.66 1.80 12.28
C PHE A 297 -23.56 0.37 11.78
N ASP A 298 -22.37 -0.22 11.85
CA ASP A 298 -22.15 -1.62 11.51
C ASP A 298 -20.98 -2.22 12.33
N SER A 299 -20.92 -3.54 12.42
CA SER A 299 -19.90 -4.27 13.20
C SER A 299 -18.61 -4.44 12.40
N PHE A 300 -18.00 -3.32 12.00
CA PHE A 300 -16.85 -3.23 11.10
C PHE A 300 -15.60 -4.02 11.55
N PHE A 301 -15.53 -4.34 12.84
CA PHE A 301 -14.47 -5.13 13.46
C PHE A 301 -14.65 -6.64 13.30
N LEU A 302 -15.81 -7.15 12.86
CA LEU A 302 -16.03 -8.58 12.64
C LEU A 302 -15.47 -9.04 11.27
N LYS A 303 -15.62 -10.35 10.99
CA LYS A 303 -15.37 -10.94 9.68
C LYS A 303 -16.15 -10.21 8.58
N GLU A 304 -15.65 -10.26 7.34
CA GLU A 304 -16.15 -9.53 6.16
C GLU A 304 -16.07 -8.00 6.23
N GLN A 305 -15.84 -7.42 7.43
CA GLN A 305 -15.50 -6.01 7.68
C GLN A 305 -16.43 -5.01 6.97
N PRO A 306 -17.73 -4.98 7.36
CA PRO A 306 -18.68 -4.02 6.82
C PRO A 306 -18.32 -2.58 7.19
N TYR A 307 -18.71 -1.60 6.36
CA TYR A 307 -18.44 -0.19 6.64
C TYR A 307 -19.48 0.41 7.59
N SER A 308 -19.05 0.84 8.78
CA SER A 308 -19.83 1.76 9.62
C SER A 308 -19.58 3.19 9.14
N LEU A 309 -20.58 3.83 8.51
CA LEU A 309 -20.48 5.23 8.05
C LEU A 309 -20.14 6.18 9.21
N THR A 310 -20.73 5.97 10.38
CA THR A 310 -20.47 6.78 11.58
C THR A 310 -19.00 6.73 11.99
N ASN A 311 -18.39 5.54 12.07
CA ASN A 311 -16.98 5.44 12.45
C ASN A 311 -16.08 6.00 11.34
N MET A 312 -16.30 5.59 10.09
CA MET A 312 -15.48 6.00 8.95
C MET A 312 -15.49 7.53 8.76
N LEU A 313 -16.66 8.16 8.86
CA LEU A 313 -16.85 9.61 8.70
C LEU A 313 -16.77 10.39 10.02
N ASN A 314 -16.10 9.84 11.04
CA ASN A 314 -15.81 10.47 12.34
C ASN A 314 -17.02 11.13 13.03
N PHE A 315 -18.15 10.42 13.06
CA PHE A 315 -19.41 10.87 13.66
C PHE A 315 -19.96 12.18 13.06
N HIS A 316 -19.47 12.59 11.88
CA HIS A 316 -19.88 13.84 11.23
C HIS A 316 -21.38 13.79 10.87
N PRO A 317 -22.18 14.87 11.10
CA PRO A 317 -23.63 14.85 10.87
C PRO A 317 -24.06 14.47 9.45
N LEU A 318 -23.21 14.73 8.45
CA LEU A 318 -23.48 14.33 7.06
C LEU A 318 -23.39 12.81 6.84
N ALA A 319 -22.86 12.00 7.76
CA ALA A 319 -22.81 10.54 7.61
C ALA A 319 -24.20 9.93 7.34
N ASN A 320 -25.26 10.52 7.93
CA ASN A 320 -26.63 10.08 7.70
C ASN A 320 -27.12 10.27 6.25
N THR A 321 -26.52 11.17 5.46
CA THR A 321 -26.92 11.40 4.05
C THR A 321 -26.44 10.32 3.08
N PHE A 322 -25.63 9.36 3.58
CA PHE A 322 -25.05 8.25 2.81
C PHE A 322 -25.65 6.88 3.17
N VAL A 323 -26.58 6.82 4.12
CA VAL A 323 -27.22 5.56 4.55
C VAL A 323 -28.01 4.97 3.39
N GLY A 324 -27.82 3.68 3.13
CA GLY A 324 -28.36 2.99 1.94
C GLY A 324 -27.56 3.26 0.64
N GLY A 325 -26.49 4.06 0.71
CA GLY A 325 -25.65 4.42 -0.42
C GLY A 325 -24.62 3.36 -0.82
N THR A 326 -23.61 3.80 -1.57
CA THR A 326 -22.53 2.95 -2.09
C THR A 326 -21.17 3.40 -1.57
N VAL A 327 -20.32 2.44 -1.19
CA VAL A 327 -18.92 2.62 -0.83
C VAL A 327 -18.04 1.89 -1.85
N TYR A 328 -17.05 2.60 -2.40
CA TYR A 328 -15.92 2.04 -3.15
C TYR A 328 -14.63 2.22 -2.35
N GLN A 329 -13.80 1.19 -2.23
CA GLN A 329 -12.46 1.29 -1.64
C GLN A 329 -11.39 0.77 -2.61
N ALA A 330 -10.23 1.42 -2.61
CA ALA A 330 -9.04 1.01 -3.37
C ALA A 330 -7.75 1.32 -2.59
N TYR A 331 -6.68 0.57 -2.84
CA TYR A 331 -5.39 0.69 -2.13
C TYR A 331 -4.26 1.21 -3.05
N LEU A 332 -3.23 1.82 -2.46
CA LEU A 332 -2.07 2.39 -3.16
C LEU A 332 -0.80 1.56 -2.88
N SER A 333 -0.03 1.25 -3.94
CA SER A 333 1.29 0.60 -3.87
C SER A 333 2.42 1.64 -3.71
N THR A 334 3.58 1.27 -3.14
CA THR A 334 4.76 2.16 -3.00
C THR A 334 5.16 2.85 -4.28
N LEU A 335 5.03 2.09 -5.35
CA LEU A 335 5.47 2.47 -6.68
C LEU A 335 4.46 3.45 -7.31
N SER A 336 3.23 3.52 -6.78
CA SER A 336 2.17 4.44 -7.17
C SER A 336 2.51 5.92 -6.91
N TYR A 337 1.65 6.76 -7.48
CA TYR A 337 1.60 8.19 -7.23
C TYR A 337 0.65 8.50 -6.06
N HIS A 338 1.18 9.15 -5.03
CA HIS A 338 0.51 9.32 -3.73
C HIS A 338 -0.18 10.67 -3.52
N ARG A 339 -0.36 11.46 -4.59
CA ARG A 339 -1.19 12.67 -4.56
C ARG A 339 -2.60 12.33 -5.03
N TRP A 340 -3.61 12.86 -4.36
CA TRP A 340 -5.00 12.58 -4.66
C TRP A 340 -5.69 13.75 -5.36
N HIS A 341 -6.72 13.45 -6.14
CA HIS A 341 -7.34 14.36 -7.09
C HIS A 341 -8.87 14.35 -6.99
N ALA A 342 -9.50 15.47 -7.37
CA ALA A 342 -10.93 15.65 -7.39
C ALA A 342 -11.57 14.70 -8.42
N PRO A 343 -12.44 13.75 -8.01
CA PRO A 343 -13.06 12.80 -8.93
C PRO A 343 -14.19 13.45 -9.76
N VAL A 344 -14.67 14.61 -9.33
CA VAL A 344 -15.79 15.38 -9.92
C VAL A 344 -15.52 16.88 -9.75
N SER A 345 -16.10 17.73 -10.60
CA SER A 345 -16.14 19.17 -10.31
C SER A 345 -17.19 19.46 -9.24
N GLY A 346 -16.89 20.38 -8.32
CA GLY A 346 -17.80 20.72 -7.23
C GLY A 346 -17.20 21.65 -6.20
N ARG A 347 -17.95 21.86 -5.12
CA ARG A 347 -17.55 22.69 -3.98
C ARG A 347 -17.08 21.82 -2.82
N ILE A 348 -15.93 22.14 -2.23
CA ILE A 348 -15.50 21.55 -0.97
C ILE A 348 -16.45 22.02 0.15
N VAL A 349 -17.15 21.08 0.79
CA VAL A 349 -18.12 21.34 1.87
C VAL A 349 -17.48 21.25 3.25
N HIS A 350 -16.61 20.26 3.45
CA HIS A 350 -15.92 20.01 4.72
C HIS A 350 -14.58 19.30 4.47
N ILE A 351 -13.59 19.56 5.33
CA ILE A 351 -12.27 18.93 5.33
C ILE A 351 -11.87 18.71 6.78
N GLU A 352 -11.35 17.52 7.09
CA GLU A 352 -10.91 17.17 8.44
C GLU A 352 -9.79 16.13 8.41
N ASN A 353 -8.76 16.32 9.24
CA ASN A 353 -7.82 15.26 9.58
C ASN A 353 -8.22 14.68 10.93
N VAL A 354 -8.47 13.38 10.96
CA VAL A 354 -8.94 12.63 12.12
C VAL A 354 -7.77 11.82 12.69
N PRO A 355 -7.26 12.14 13.89
CA PRO A 355 -6.32 11.27 14.59
C PRO A 355 -6.95 9.90 14.84
N GLY A 356 -6.17 8.84 14.68
CA GLY A 356 -6.65 7.47 14.82
C GLY A 356 -5.51 6.49 15.03
N THR A 357 -5.75 5.22 14.75
CA THR A 357 -4.72 4.19 14.88
C THR A 357 -3.68 4.29 13.77
N TYR A 358 -2.42 4.01 14.08
CA TYR A 358 -1.35 3.91 13.09
C TYR A 358 -1.13 2.45 12.69
N TYR A 359 -0.98 1.57 13.68
CA TYR A 359 -0.69 0.16 13.50
C TYR A 359 -1.76 -0.72 14.16
N SER A 360 -3.04 -0.60 13.76
CA SER A 360 -4.09 -1.53 14.23
C SER A 360 -4.50 -2.50 13.14
N GLY A 361 -4.30 -3.80 13.39
CA GLY A 361 -4.83 -4.88 12.56
C GLY A 361 -6.18 -5.40 13.08
N ASN A 362 -7.02 -5.94 12.21
CA ASN A 362 -8.27 -6.58 12.62
C ASN A 362 -7.96 -7.96 13.24
N LEU A 363 -8.44 -8.18 14.46
CA LEU A 363 -8.22 -9.41 15.23
C LEU A 363 -8.67 -10.69 14.50
N PHE A 364 -9.75 -10.61 13.70
CA PHE A 364 -10.34 -11.73 12.97
C PHE A 364 -9.61 -12.10 11.67
N VAL A 365 -8.56 -11.35 11.31
CA VAL A 365 -7.63 -11.74 10.22
C VAL A 365 -6.19 -11.94 10.74
N GLY A 366 -5.91 -11.62 12.01
CA GLY A 366 -4.61 -11.81 12.64
C GLY A 366 -4.33 -13.22 13.18
N LEU A 367 -3.18 -13.36 13.85
CA LEU A 367 -2.73 -14.59 14.53
C LEU A 367 -3.71 -15.13 15.57
N ALA A 368 -4.51 -14.24 16.18
CA ALA A 368 -5.56 -14.60 17.12
C ALA A 368 -6.58 -15.58 16.48
N GLU A 369 -7.20 -15.21 15.36
CA GLU A 369 -8.19 -16.05 14.67
C GLU A 369 -7.58 -17.31 14.04
N THR A 370 -6.37 -17.19 13.49
CA THR A 370 -5.60 -18.35 12.99
C THR A 370 -5.44 -19.45 14.03
N SER A 371 -5.29 -19.07 15.30
CA SER A 371 -5.10 -20.02 16.40
C SER A 371 -6.37 -20.86 16.68
N TYR A 372 -7.55 -20.37 16.29
CA TYR A 372 -8.83 -21.07 16.43
C TYR A 372 -9.29 -21.76 15.13
N THR A 373 -9.06 -21.14 13.97
CA THR A 373 -9.60 -21.60 12.68
C THR A 373 -8.64 -22.44 11.84
N GLY A 374 -7.33 -22.33 12.08
CA GLY A 374 -6.30 -22.94 11.24
C GLY A 374 -6.07 -22.25 9.88
N GLN A 375 -6.79 -21.18 9.56
CA GLN A 375 -6.54 -20.36 8.37
C GLN A 375 -5.22 -19.58 8.53
N PRO A 376 -4.47 -19.32 7.44
CA PRO A 376 -3.26 -18.49 7.50
C PRO A 376 -3.63 -17.07 7.95
N PRO A 377 -2.80 -16.42 8.78
CA PRO A 377 -3.03 -15.05 9.22
C PRO A 377 -2.76 -14.07 8.08
N ASP A 378 -3.25 -12.84 8.23
CA ASP A 378 -2.65 -11.67 7.61
C ASP A 378 -1.16 -11.63 7.97
N ASP A 379 -0.33 -11.70 6.95
CA ASP A 379 1.11 -11.86 7.01
C ASP A 379 1.87 -10.62 6.54
N SER A 380 1.19 -9.48 6.58
CA SER A 380 1.83 -8.15 6.65
C SER A 380 1.18 -7.25 7.70
N ALA A 381 0.01 -7.65 8.24
CA ALA A 381 -0.91 -7.01 9.18
C ALA A 381 -2.00 -6.05 8.63
N PRO A 382 -1.80 -5.27 7.55
CA PRO A 382 -2.88 -4.49 6.95
C PRO A 382 -3.45 -5.12 5.68
N ASN A 383 -2.95 -6.25 5.17
CA ASN A 383 -3.38 -6.83 3.89
C ASN A 383 -4.89 -7.08 3.87
N TYR A 384 -5.38 -7.76 4.90
CA TYR A 384 -6.78 -8.11 5.07
C TYR A 384 -7.50 -7.14 6.00
N SER A 385 -6.80 -6.27 6.73
CA SER A 385 -7.41 -5.24 7.60
C SER A 385 -7.90 -3.98 6.86
N GLN A 386 -7.80 -3.91 5.53
CA GLN A 386 -8.08 -2.69 4.74
C GLN A 386 -9.45 -2.03 4.97
N PRO A 387 -10.59 -2.76 5.06
CA PRO A 387 -11.87 -2.11 5.33
C PRO A 387 -11.99 -1.67 6.79
N TYR A 388 -11.47 -2.47 7.75
CA TYR A 388 -11.41 -2.10 9.16
C TYR A 388 -10.65 -0.80 9.42
N ILE A 389 -9.48 -0.59 8.78
CA ILE A 389 -8.70 0.63 9.00
C ILE A 389 -9.43 1.90 8.52
N SER A 390 -10.40 1.82 7.60
CA SER A 390 -11.21 2.97 7.22
C SER A 390 -12.02 3.57 8.38
N ALA A 391 -12.32 2.77 9.41
CA ALA A 391 -13.09 3.17 10.59
C ALA A 391 -12.22 3.62 11.77
N VAL A 392 -10.99 3.10 11.90
CA VAL A 392 -10.14 3.32 13.09
C VAL A 392 -8.85 4.09 12.82
N ALA A 393 -8.29 4.01 11.61
CA ALA A 393 -6.98 4.60 11.35
C ALA A 393 -7.04 6.11 11.19
N THR A 394 -5.89 6.74 11.41
CA THR A 394 -5.71 8.17 11.10
C THR A 394 -6.04 8.43 9.63
N ARG A 395 -6.87 9.45 9.35
CA ARG A 395 -7.47 9.63 8.02
C ARG A 395 -7.87 11.07 7.74
N GLY A 396 -7.72 11.49 6.49
CA GLY A 396 -8.28 12.73 5.97
C GLY A 396 -9.67 12.51 5.36
N ILE A 397 -10.66 13.30 5.75
CA ILE A 397 -12.02 13.26 5.19
C ILE A 397 -12.26 14.54 4.38
N VAL A 398 -12.82 14.40 3.17
CA VAL A 398 -13.29 15.51 2.32
C VAL A 398 -14.73 15.25 1.91
N PHE A 399 -15.60 16.24 2.09
CA PHE A 399 -16.94 16.23 1.49
C PHE A 399 -16.97 17.19 0.30
N ILE A 400 -17.45 16.72 -0.85
CA ILE A 400 -17.59 17.51 -2.08
C ILE A 400 -19.07 17.52 -2.47
N GLN A 401 -19.65 18.71 -2.57
CA GLN A 401 -20.92 18.89 -3.26
C GLN A 401 -20.62 18.92 -4.76
N ALA A 402 -20.92 17.84 -5.47
CA ALA A 402 -20.72 17.77 -6.90
C ALA A 402 -21.59 18.82 -7.62
N ARG A 403 -21.06 19.37 -8.72
CA ARG A 403 -21.77 20.35 -9.55
C ARG A 403 -22.91 19.70 -10.35
N ASN A 404 -22.77 18.44 -10.73
CA ASN A 404 -23.86 17.67 -11.31
C ASN A 404 -24.77 17.12 -10.18
N PRO A 405 -26.06 17.48 -10.15
CA PRO A 405 -26.97 17.07 -9.09
C PRO A 405 -27.28 15.55 -9.08
N ALA A 406 -27.01 14.82 -10.15
CA ALA A 406 -27.15 13.35 -10.18
C ALA A 406 -26.09 12.63 -9.33
N ILE A 407 -24.96 13.28 -9.01
CA ILE A 407 -23.95 12.77 -8.07
C ILE A 407 -24.23 13.26 -6.65
N GLY A 408 -24.73 14.49 -6.51
CA GLY A 408 -25.09 15.07 -5.22
C GLY A 408 -23.87 15.32 -4.32
N LEU A 409 -24.03 15.08 -3.02
CA LEU A 409 -22.95 15.18 -2.04
C LEU A 409 -22.17 13.86 -2.03
N MET A 410 -20.85 13.91 -2.18
CA MET A 410 -19.99 12.74 -1.98
C MET A 410 -18.98 12.96 -0.84
N ALA A 411 -18.58 11.87 -0.20
CA ALA A 411 -17.45 11.88 0.74
C ALA A 411 -16.27 11.09 0.15
N ILE A 412 -15.05 11.55 0.41
CA ILE A 412 -13.81 10.87 0.10
C ILE A 412 -13.01 10.77 1.39
N VAL A 413 -12.54 9.58 1.73
CA VAL A 413 -11.74 9.31 2.92
C VAL A 413 -10.39 8.78 2.49
N PHE A 414 -9.32 9.48 2.86
CA PHE A 414 -7.94 9.09 2.62
C PHE A 414 -7.37 8.51 3.91
N VAL A 415 -7.13 7.21 3.93
CA VAL A 415 -6.88 6.42 5.14
C VAL A 415 -5.40 6.08 5.21
N GLY A 416 -4.76 6.48 6.31
CA GLY A 416 -3.37 6.15 6.61
C GLY A 416 -3.19 4.70 7.08
N MET A 417 -1.97 4.19 6.95
CA MET A 417 -1.62 2.79 7.23
C MET A 417 -0.17 2.68 7.73
N GLY A 418 0.03 2.25 8.97
CA GLY A 418 1.37 2.12 9.56
C GLY A 418 2.07 3.47 9.74
N GLU A 419 3.32 3.58 9.27
CA GLU A 419 4.06 4.85 9.24
C GLU A 419 3.44 5.91 8.30
N VAL A 420 2.45 5.52 7.50
CA VAL A 420 1.85 6.33 6.43
C VAL A 420 0.59 6.99 6.90
N SER A 421 0.75 8.03 7.70
CA SER A 421 -0.36 8.59 8.45
C SER A 421 -0.66 10.05 8.16
N SER A 422 0.28 10.74 7.51
CA SER A 422 0.17 12.16 7.24
C SER A 422 -0.64 12.42 5.97
N CYS A 423 -1.76 13.11 6.16
CA CYS A 423 -2.68 13.54 5.12
C CYS A 423 -2.58 15.07 4.93
N GLU A 424 -1.89 15.54 3.88
CA GLU A 424 -1.81 16.97 3.54
C GLU A 424 -2.98 17.34 2.62
N PHE A 425 -3.78 18.33 2.99
CA PHE A 425 -4.76 18.94 2.10
C PHE A 425 -4.20 20.19 1.42
N THR A 426 -4.32 20.27 0.09
CA THR A 426 -3.97 21.47 -0.70
C THR A 426 -5.19 22.27 -1.15
N VAL A 427 -6.35 21.98 -0.56
CA VAL A 427 -7.62 22.68 -0.78
C VAL A 427 -8.23 23.10 0.55
N HIS A 428 -9.18 24.03 0.53
CA HIS A 428 -9.85 24.55 1.72
C HIS A 428 -11.37 24.50 1.61
N VAL A 429 -12.05 24.53 2.75
CA VAL A 429 -13.52 24.54 2.81
C VAL A 429 -14.07 25.76 2.06
N GLY A 430 -15.07 25.51 1.21
CA GLY A 430 -15.70 26.51 0.35
C GLY A 430 -15.05 26.71 -1.01
N GLN A 431 -13.88 26.13 -1.27
CA GLN A 431 -13.20 26.17 -2.57
C GLN A 431 -14.01 25.44 -3.65
N GLU A 432 -14.12 26.04 -4.84
CA GLU A 432 -14.53 25.33 -6.06
C GLU A 432 -13.33 24.56 -6.64
N VAL A 433 -13.55 23.28 -6.96
CA VAL A 433 -12.57 22.43 -7.65
C VAL A 433 -13.15 21.95 -8.98
N THR A 434 -12.29 21.80 -9.97
CA THR A 434 -12.59 21.13 -11.24
C THR A 434 -12.19 19.67 -11.14
N LYS A 435 -12.90 18.77 -11.83
CA LYS A 435 -12.50 17.36 -11.96
C LYS A 435 -11.05 17.25 -12.39
N GLY A 436 -10.27 16.45 -11.66
CA GLY A 436 -8.83 16.29 -11.83
C GLY A 436 -7.95 17.29 -11.07
N ASP A 437 -8.46 18.32 -10.41
CA ASP A 437 -7.66 19.20 -9.54
C ASP A 437 -7.06 18.42 -8.37
N GLN A 438 -5.91 18.85 -7.83
CA GLN A 438 -5.24 18.15 -6.72
C GLN A 438 -5.90 18.53 -5.39
N LEU A 439 -6.45 17.56 -4.64
CA LEU A 439 -6.98 17.82 -3.29
C LEU A 439 -5.89 17.79 -2.21
N GLY A 440 -4.71 17.22 -2.50
CA GLY A 440 -3.63 17.01 -1.52
C GLY A 440 -2.80 15.75 -1.78
N MET A 441 -2.18 15.19 -0.74
CA MET A 441 -1.38 13.96 -0.82
C MET A 441 -1.16 13.24 0.51
N PHE A 442 -0.83 11.94 0.42
CA PHE A 442 -0.12 11.25 1.48
C PHE A 442 1.35 11.67 1.45
N HIS A 443 1.90 12.08 2.60
CA HIS A 443 3.35 12.00 2.82
C HIS A 443 3.75 10.56 3.15
N PHE A 444 5.05 10.33 3.23
CA PHE A 444 5.70 9.00 3.28
C PHE A 444 4.78 7.79 3.47
N GLY A 445 4.44 7.20 2.32
CA GLY A 445 4.09 5.80 2.14
C GLY A 445 2.71 5.56 1.53
N GLY A 446 2.24 4.31 1.57
CA GLY A 446 1.00 3.82 0.96
C GLY A 446 -0.12 3.53 1.93
N SER A 447 -1.30 3.42 1.34
CA SER A 447 -2.53 3.83 1.99
C SER A 447 -3.74 3.30 1.24
N THR A 448 -4.94 3.59 1.74
CA THR A 448 -6.18 3.30 1.02
C THR A 448 -7.05 4.55 0.93
N HIS A 449 -7.91 4.61 -0.09
CA HIS A 449 -8.92 5.63 -0.20
C HIS A 449 -10.30 5.01 -0.37
N VAL A 450 -11.31 5.70 0.16
CA VAL A 450 -12.71 5.32 0.11
C VAL A 450 -13.50 6.45 -0.53
N MET A 451 -14.44 6.12 -1.42
CA MET A 451 -15.40 7.03 -2.01
C MET A 451 -16.80 6.60 -1.59
N VAL A 452 -17.59 7.53 -1.05
CA VAL A 452 -18.94 7.29 -0.52
C VAL A 452 -19.95 8.13 -1.29
N PHE A 453 -20.98 7.46 -1.81
CA PHE A 453 -22.04 8.03 -2.65
C PHE A 453 -23.39 7.88 -1.96
N GLN A 454 -24.30 8.83 -2.19
CA GLN A 454 -25.64 8.82 -1.60
C GLN A 454 -26.50 7.65 -2.14
N PRO A 455 -27.54 7.21 -1.39
CA PRO A 455 -28.56 6.33 -1.97
C PRO A 455 -29.16 6.93 -3.24
N GLY A 456 -29.39 6.08 -4.25
CA GLY A 456 -29.89 6.49 -5.57
C GLY A 456 -28.84 6.93 -6.58
N VAL A 457 -27.56 7.05 -6.19
CA VAL A 457 -26.45 7.23 -7.14
C VAL A 457 -26.03 5.86 -7.69
N GLU A 458 -26.63 5.47 -8.81
CA GLU A 458 -26.39 4.19 -9.47
C GLU A 458 -25.11 4.25 -10.34
N LEU A 459 -24.16 3.36 -10.10
CA LEU A 459 -22.81 3.41 -10.68
C LEU A 459 -22.52 2.24 -11.63
N ASP A 460 -22.26 2.55 -12.90
CA ASP A 460 -21.64 1.64 -13.86
C ASP A 460 -20.12 1.79 -13.81
N PHE A 461 -19.45 0.90 -13.06
CA PHE A 461 -17.98 0.86 -13.02
C PHE A 461 -17.40 0.47 -14.39
N VAL A 462 -16.44 1.25 -14.90
CA VAL A 462 -15.87 1.04 -16.25
C VAL A 462 -15.02 -0.24 -16.37
N LYS A 463 -14.73 -0.86 -15.23
CA LYS A 463 -14.04 -2.14 -15.08
C LYS A 463 -14.68 -2.91 -13.92
N PRO A 464 -14.60 -4.26 -13.91
CA PRO A 464 -14.95 -5.04 -12.73
C PRO A 464 -14.19 -4.57 -11.48
N VAL A 465 -14.87 -4.59 -10.34
CA VAL A 465 -14.31 -4.35 -9.02
C VAL A 465 -14.63 -5.58 -8.16
N PRO A 466 -13.71 -6.11 -7.32
CA PRO A 466 -14.02 -7.28 -6.51
C PRO A 466 -15.21 -7.05 -5.59
N HIS A 467 -16.09 -8.05 -5.44
CA HIS A 467 -17.23 -7.97 -4.52
C HIS A 467 -16.84 -8.28 -3.05
N GLY A 468 -15.65 -7.85 -2.65
CA GLY A 468 -15.26 -7.68 -1.25
C GLY A 468 -15.22 -8.93 -0.37
N ASP A 469 -15.04 -10.12 -0.94
CA ASP A 469 -14.49 -11.22 -0.15
C ASP A 469 -12.99 -10.93 0.08
N VAL A 470 -12.69 -10.18 1.13
CA VAL A 470 -11.31 -9.87 1.53
C VAL A 470 -10.56 -11.14 1.95
N ALA A 471 -11.26 -12.17 2.45
CA ALA A 471 -10.65 -13.45 2.81
C ALA A 471 -10.21 -14.27 1.58
N SER A 472 -10.79 -14.02 0.40
CA SER A 472 -10.30 -14.61 -0.87
C SER A 472 -8.92 -14.12 -1.29
N GLY A 473 -8.46 -12.96 -0.78
CA GLY A 473 -7.23 -12.30 -1.23
C GLY A 473 -7.22 -11.89 -2.71
N SER A 474 -8.35 -11.97 -3.42
CA SER A 474 -8.44 -11.73 -4.87
C SER A 474 -7.94 -10.34 -5.30
N PHE A 475 -8.18 -9.32 -4.48
CA PHE A 475 -7.68 -7.95 -4.67
C PHE A 475 -6.13 -7.86 -4.72
N LEU A 476 -5.38 -8.83 -4.18
CA LEU A 476 -3.91 -8.89 -4.30
C LEU A 476 -3.41 -9.20 -5.73
N SER A 477 -4.33 -9.53 -6.64
CA SER A 477 -4.07 -9.70 -8.06
C SER A 477 -4.49 -8.50 -8.92
N GLU A 478 -5.18 -7.52 -8.34
CA GLU A 478 -5.66 -6.35 -9.05
C GLU A 478 -4.54 -5.41 -9.48
N THR A 479 -4.83 -4.62 -10.51
CA THR A 479 -3.88 -3.66 -11.07
C THR A 479 -4.36 -2.23 -10.83
N ASN A 480 -3.42 -1.31 -10.62
CA ASN A 480 -3.74 0.09 -10.40
C ASN A 480 -4.62 0.63 -11.54
N PHE A 481 -5.66 1.37 -11.16
CA PHE A 481 -6.34 2.28 -12.05
C PHE A 481 -5.61 3.62 -11.96
N ALA A 482 -5.50 4.31 -13.10
CA ALA A 482 -4.76 5.56 -13.17
C ALA A 482 -5.49 6.63 -12.35
N VAL A 483 -4.75 7.53 -11.71
CA VAL A 483 -5.38 8.75 -11.18
C VAL A 483 -5.96 9.56 -12.36
N ARG A 484 -7.19 10.08 -12.21
CA ARG A 484 -7.95 10.78 -13.27
C ARG A 484 -8.39 9.93 -14.48
N SER A 485 -8.25 8.59 -14.45
CA SER A 485 -9.03 7.76 -15.39
C SER A 485 -10.46 7.61 -14.87
N ALA A 486 -11.44 7.43 -15.75
CA ALA A 486 -12.80 7.11 -15.36
C ALA A 486 -12.81 5.88 -14.43
N LEU A 487 -13.61 5.97 -13.37
CA LEU A 487 -13.88 4.89 -12.42
C LEU A 487 -15.28 4.32 -12.68
N ALA A 488 -16.27 5.19 -12.78
CA ALA A 488 -17.66 4.83 -13.02
C ALA A 488 -18.42 5.94 -13.77
N VAL A 489 -19.51 5.55 -14.43
CA VAL A 489 -20.52 6.43 -15.01
C VAL A 489 -21.79 6.35 -14.16
N VAL A 490 -22.38 7.49 -13.83
CA VAL A 490 -23.69 7.53 -13.16
C VAL A 490 -24.80 7.22 -14.15
N ARG A 491 -25.68 6.26 -13.82
CA ARG A 491 -26.90 6.00 -14.60
C ARG A 491 -27.94 7.10 -14.33
N THR A 492 -28.59 7.55 -15.40
CA THR A 492 -29.64 8.59 -15.39
C THR A 492 -30.91 8.11 -16.08
#